data_AF-A0A963H2N7-F1
#
_entry.id   AF-A0A963H2N7-F1
#
_cell.length_a   1.000
_cell.length_b   1.000
_cell.length_c   1.000
_cell.angle_alpha   90.00
_cell.angle_beta   90.00
_cell.angle_gamma   90.00
#
_symmetry.space_group_name_H-M   'P 1'
#
loop_
_entity.id
_entity.type
_entity.pdbx_description
1 polymer ?
#
loop_
_entity_poly.entity_id
_entity_poly.type
_entity_poly.pdbx_seq_one_letter_code
_entity_poly.pdbx_strand_id
1 'polypeptide(L)'
;MSQCKVLENNVFFSYLVFLCFVVVVFVGGTAHAQETLLSAKEDYITCWKQPCVMVAGSEWSEKNPNGVGIAVAMGTQPVVTDDQIKTVLTRDFAVHGMANIKFFFEQNDAPATGITFHIRGGTEGLFMIDNVREQIPAIAKRAANTNPLFQ
;
A
#
# COMPACT_ATOMS: atom_id res chain seq x y z
N MET A 1 -66.32 40.32 3.94
CA MET A 1 -67.21 40.79 2.85
C MET A 1 -66.36 41.01 1.60
N SER A 2 -66.82 40.48 0.45
CA SER A 2 -66.29 40.63 -0.94
C SER A 2 -64.95 39.95 -1.23
N GLN A 3 -64.82 38.84 -1.98
CA GLN A 3 -65.19 38.52 -3.37
C GLN A 3 -64.58 39.46 -4.44
N CYS A 4 -63.58 38.89 -5.14
CA CYS A 4 -63.48 38.73 -6.61
C CYS A 4 -63.22 39.95 -7.51
N LYS A 5 -62.09 39.91 -8.25
CA LYS A 5 -62.11 39.94 -9.72
C LYS A 5 -60.80 39.40 -10.32
N VAL A 6 -60.99 38.45 -11.22
CA VAL A 6 -60.02 37.70 -12.01
C VAL A 6 -60.31 38.03 -13.48
N LEU A 7 -59.27 37.92 -14.33
CA LEU A 7 -59.31 37.81 -15.81
C LEU A 7 -59.58 39.13 -16.57
N GLU A 8 -58.89 39.50 -17.67
CA GLU A 8 -58.50 38.68 -18.81
C GLU A 8 -57.54 39.41 -19.81
N ASN A 9 -56.66 38.63 -20.45
CA ASN A 9 -56.28 38.67 -21.89
C ASN A 9 -55.49 39.89 -22.47
N ASN A 10 -54.56 39.76 -23.41
CA ASN A 10 -54.06 38.68 -24.28
C ASN A 10 -52.70 39.18 -24.86
N VAL A 11 -51.61 38.39 -24.82
CA VAL A 11 -51.07 37.52 -25.88
C VAL A 11 -50.48 38.27 -27.10
N PHE A 12 -49.31 37.79 -27.58
CA PHE A 12 -48.51 38.13 -28.78
C PHE A 12 -47.34 39.09 -28.51
N PHE A 13 -46.06 38.84 -28.77
CA PHE A 13 -45.27 37.90 -29.58
C PHE A 13 -43.89 37.80 -28.87
N SER A 14 -43.41 36.63 -28.42
CA SER A 14 -42.62 35.66 -29.19
C SER A 14 -41.16 36.09 -29.51
N TYR A 15 -40.21 35.23 -29.12
CA TYR A 15 -38.80 35.13 -29.54
C TYR A 15 -37.74 36.07 -28.92
N LEU A 16 -37.13 35.62 -27.83
CA LEU A 16 -35.67 35.37 -27.72
C LEU A 16 -35.43 34.55 -26.44
N VAL A 17 -35.59 33.22 -26.47
CA VAL A 17 -34.55 32.25 -26.83
C VAL A 17 -33.30 32.39 -25.96
N PHE A 18 -33.20 31.43 -25.02
CA PHE A 18 -31.97 30.78 -24.59
C PHE A 18 -30.87 31.66 -23.97
N LEU A 19 -30.84 31.68 -22.64
CA LEU A 19 -29.57 31.54 -21.93
C LEU A 19 -29.69 30.52 -20.79
N CYS A 20 -29.87 29.27 -21.22
CA CYS A 20 -29.35 28.11 -20.50
C CYS A 20 -27.83 28.25 -20.42
N PHE A 21 -27.29 28.70 -19.30
CA PHE A 21 -25.95 28.32 -18.86
C PHE A 21 -26.04 27.75 -17.45
N VAL A 22 -26.43 26.48 -17.45
CA VAL A 22 -26.06 25.42 -16.52
C VAL A 22 -24.93 25.83 -15.56
N VAL A 23 -25.28 26.19 -14.34
CA VAL A 23 -24.35 26.12 -13.22
C VAL A 23 -24.23 24.64 -12.86
N VAL A 24 -23.30 23.94 -13.51
CA VAL A 24 -22.82 22.65 -13.00
C VAL A 24 -22.04 22.98 -11.74
N VAL A 25 -22.71 22.94 -10.60
CA VAL A 25 -22.01 22.78 -9.32
C VAL A 25 -21.40 21.38 -9.37
N PHE A 26 -20.17 21.30 -9.88
CA PHE A 26 -19.29 20.18 -9.63
C PHE A 26 -19.04 20.14 -8.12
N VAL A 27 -19.92 19.47 -7.38
CA VAL A 27 -19.55 18.82 -6.11
C VAL A 27 -18.75 17.57 -6.49
N GLY A 28 -17.64 17.80 -7.17
CA GLY A 28 -16.65 16.79 -7.51
C GLY A 28 -15.82 16.52 -6.28
N GLY A 29 -15.79 15.26 -5.86
CA GLY A 29 -15.13 14.81 -4.66
C GLY A 29 -13.63 15.13 -4.67
N THR A 30 -13.15 15.62 -3.54
CA THR A 30 -11.75 15.52 -3.14
C THR A 30 -11.72 15.10 -1.68
N ALA A 31 -12.36 13.96 -1.37
CA ALA A 31 -11.84 13.12 -0.30
C ALA A 31 -10.50 12.59 -0.82
N HIS A 32 -9.44 13.36 -0.64
CA HIS A 32 -8.09 12.84 -0.68
C HIS A 32 -8.07 11.65 0.28
N ALA A 33 -8.04 10.43 -0.26
CA ALA A 33 -7.73 9.25 0.51
C ALA A 33 -6.29 9.44 1.01
N GLN A 34 -6.13 10.03 2.18
CA GLN A 34 -4.87 9.99 2.89
C GLN A 34 -4.68 8.52 3.28
N GLU A 35 -3.83 7.81 2.55
CA GLU A 35 -3.45 6.44 2.93
C GLU A 35 -2.87 6.52 4.35
N THR A 36 -3.59 5.96 5.31
CA THR A 36 -3.10 5.82 6.68
C THR A 36 -1.89 4.90 6.63
N LEU A 37 -0.70 5.46 6.90
CA LEU A 37 0.52 4.69 6.97
C LEU A 37 0.42 3.67 8.11
N LEU A 38 0.86 2.43 7.83
CA LEU A 38 1.03 1.39 8.83
C LEU A 38 2.29 1.68 9.65
N SER A 39 2.15 1.70 10.98
CA SER A 39 3.32 1.89 11.86
C SER A 39 4.23 0.66 11.85
N ALA A 40 5.54 0.86 11.65
CA ALA A 40 6.60 -0.14 11.68
C ALA A 40 7.30 -0.26 13.05
N LYS A 41 6.98 0.61 14.02
CA LYS A 41 7.68 0.70 15.30
C LYS A 41 7.80 -0.63 16.05
N GLU A 42 6.72 -1.41 16.08
CA GLU A 42 6.67 -2.71 16.78
C GLU A 42 7.34 -3.86 16.00
N ASP A 43 7.75 -3.61 14.75
CA ASP A 43 8.44 -4.59 13.92
C ASP A 43 9.98 -4.46 14.02
N TYR A 44 10.49 -3.46 14.74
CA TYR A 44 11.92 -3.34 15.00
C TYR A 44 12.41 -4.41 15.98
N ILE A 45 13.49 -5.07 15.59
CA ILE A 45 14.14 -6.06 16.43
C ILE A 45 15.55 -5.61 16.81
N THR A 46 16.00 -6.07 17.97
CA THR A 46 17.35 -5.83 18.49
C THR A 46 18.04 -7.15 18.77
N CYS A 47 19.32 -7.24 18.44
CA CYS A 47 20.12 -8.43 18.72
C CYS A 47 21.55 -8.03 19.07
N TRP A 48 22.28 -8.99 19.65
CA TRP A 48 23.68 -8.76 20.03
C TRP A 48 24.64 -8.73 18.83
N LYS A 49 24.28 -9.38 17.70
CA LYS A 49 25.09 -9.43 16.47
C LYS A 49 24.20 -9.26 15.24
N GLN A 50 24.46 -8.22 14.45
CA GLN A 50 23.73 -7.89 13.22
C GLN A 50 24.29 -8.66 11.99
N PRO A 51 23.48 -8.87 10.93
CA PRO A 51 22.05 -8.52 10.81
C PRO A 51 21.13 -9.59 11.43
N CYS A 52 20.27 -9.21 12.38
CA CYS A 52 19.32 -10.15 13.01
C CYS A 52 18.08 -10.39 12.17
N VAL A 53 17.68 -9.42 11.36
CA VAL A 53 16.45 -9.50 10.55
C VAL A 53 16.46 -10.70 9.62
N MET A 54 17.64 -11.12 9.16
CA MET A 54 17.81 -12.30 8.31
C MET A 54 17.44 -13.60 9.03
N VAL A 55 17.89 -13.75 10.28
CA VAL A 55 17.58 -14.93 11.10
C VAL A 55 16.10 -14.92 11.48
N ALA A 56 15.58 -13.78 11.96
CA ALA A 56 14.19 -13.66 12.36
C ALA A 56 13.22 -13.92 11.18
N GLY A 57 13.53 -13.38 10.00
CA GLY A 57 12.76 -13.61 8.77
C GLY A 57 12.77 -15.07 8.35
N SER A 58 13.94 -15.72 8.36
CA SER A 58 14.09 -17.14 8.05
C SER A 58 13.27 -18.00 9.03
N GLU A 59 13.50 -17.89 10.34
CA GLU A 59 12.82 -18.69 11.37
C GLU A 59 11.30 -18.51 11.34
N TRP A 60 10.82 -17.28 11.14
CA TRP A 60 9.40 -17.03 11.02
C TRP A 60 8.81 -17.68 9.78
N SER A 61 9.47 -17.54 8.63
CA SER A 61 8.99 -18.10 7.36
C SER A 61 9.02 -19.64 7.32
N GLU A 62 9.92 -20.27 8.07
CA GLU A 62 9.95 -21.74 8.24
C GLU A 62 8.67 -22.23 8.94
N LYS A 63 8.24 -21.51 9.99
CA LYS A 63 7.00 -21.79 10.74
C LYS A 63 5.74 -21.34 9.99
N ASN A 64 5.89 -20.51 8.95
CA ASN A 64 4.81 -19.96 8.14
C ASN A 64 5.07 -20.24 6.65
N PRO A 65 4.99 -21.52 6.21
CA PRO A 65 5.49 -21.95 4.90
C PRO A 65 4.75 -21.37 3.69
N ASN A 66 3.60 -20.73 3.91
CA ASN A 66 2.81 -20.03 2.88
C ASN A 66 2.78 -18.51 3.12
N GLY A 67 3.77 -17.99 3.85
CA GLY A 67 3.94 -16.57 4.12
C GLY A 67 5.31 -16.06 3.69
N VAL A 68 5.48 -14.75 3.76
CA VAL A 68 6.73 -14.05 3.42
C VAL A 68 7.26 -13.30 4.65
N GLY A 69 8.43 -13.70 5.13
CA GLY A 69 9.20 -12.88 6.06
C GLY A 69 9.92 -11.79 5.28
N ILE A 70 9.81 -10.53 5.72
CA ILE A 70 10.39 -9.37 5.05
C ILE A 70 11.40 -8.75 6.01
N ALA A 71 12.67 -9.02 5.76
CA ALA A 71 13.78 -8.46 6.52
C ALA A 71 14.19 -7.12 5.89
N VAL A 72 14.14 -6.05 6.68
CA VAL A 72 14.47 -4.69 6.24
C VAL A 72 15.60 -4.14 7.10
N ALA A 73 16.77 -3.98 6.49
CA ALA A 73 17.89 -3.29 7.09
C ALA A 73 17.84 -1.82 6.65
N MET A 74 17.33 -0.95 7.52
CA MET A 74 17.16 0.48 7.26
C MET A 74 18.50 1.18 7.19
N GLY A 75 18.78 1.90 6.10
CA GLY A 75 20.02 2.67 5.98
C GLY A 75 20.12 3.82 6.97
N THR A 76 21.32 4.37 7.18
CA THR A 76 21.54 5.56 8.01
C THR A 76 21.02 6.86 7.37
N GLN A 77 20.78 6.84 6.05
CA GLN A 77 20.23 7.97 5.28
C GLN A 77 19.07 7.47 4.40
N PRO A 78 17.96 7.01 5.01
CA PRO A 78 16.90 6.38 4.26
C PRO A 78 16.13 7.42 3.43
N VAL A 79 15.98 7.14 2.13
CA VAL A 79 15.20 7.99 1.21
C VAL A 79 13.68 7.80 1.42
N VAL A 80 13.28 6.68 2.03
CA VAL A 80 11.90 6.33 2.37
C VAL A 80 11.82 5.89 3.82
N THR A 81 10.71 6.20 4.48
CA THR A 81 10.46 5.78 5.87
C THR A 81 10.09 4.30 5.95
N ASP A 82 10.32 3.70 7.11
CA ASP A 82 9.89 2.35 7.45
C ASP A 82 8.36 2.16 7.34
N ASP A 83 7.58 3.13 7.82
CA ASP A 83 6.12 3.15 7.69
C ASP A 83 5.67 3.14 6.22
N GLN A 84 6.37 3.88 5.34
CA GLN A 84 6.12 3.85 3.90
C GLN A 84 6.48 2.50 3.27
N ILE A 85 7.63 1.92 3.64
CA ILE A 85 8.02 0.58 3.17
C ILE A 85 6.95 -0.44 3.56
N LYS A 86 6.56 -0.46 4.83
CA LYS A 86 5.55 -1.39 5.35
C LYS A 86 4.23 -1.23 4.60
N THR A 87 3.76 0.00 4.44
CA THR A 87 2.49 0.30 3.77
C THR A 87 2.51 -0.13 2.31
N VAL A 88 3.53 0.29 1.55
CA VAL A 88 3.62 0.00 0.11
C VAL A 88 3.79 -1.49 -0.13
N LEU A 89 4.69 -2.16 0.58
CA LEU A 89 4.92 -3.60 0.37
C LEU A 89 3.73 -4.43 0.83
N THR A 90 3.04 -4.05 1.91
CA THR A 90 1.78 -4.72 2.31
C THR A 90 0.73 -4.63 1.21
N ARG A 91 0.54 -3.44 0.63
CA ARG A 91 -0.39 -3.25 -0.48
C ARG A 91 0.01 -4.05 -1.71
N ASP A 92 1.28 -3.98 -2.09
CA ASP A 92 1.80 -4.66 -3.28
C ASP A 92 1.66 -6.19 -3.15
N PHE A 93 1.99 -6.77 -1.99
CA PHE A 93 1.75 -8.20 -1.74
C PHE A 93 0.27 -8.57 -1.76
N ALA A 94 -0.59 -7.71 -1.18
CA ALA A 94 -2.04 -7.94 -1.16
C ALA A 94 -2.65 -7.99 -2.57
N VAL A 95 -2.15 -7.17 -3.52
CA VAL A 95 -2.56 -7.22 -4.94
C VAL A 95 -2.30 -8.60 -5.57
N HIS A 96 -1.29 -9.33 -5.07
CA HIS A 96 -0.97 -10.68 -5.50
C HIS A 96 -1.57 -11.77 -4.59
N GLY A 97 -2.57 -11.45 -3.77
CA GLY A 97 -3.24 -12.40 -2.88
C GLY A 97 -2.39 -12.85 -1.69
N MET A 98 -1.27 -12.17 -1.42
CA MET A 98 -0.37 -12.49 -0.32
C MET A 98 -0.60 -11.56 0.87
N ALA A 99 -1.42 -12.01 1.83
CA ALA A 99 -1.68 -11.26 3.06
C ALA A 99 -0.84 -11.75 4.25
N ASN A 100 -0.33 -12.99 4.20
CA ASN A 100 0.47 -13.57 5.27
C ASN A 100 1.93 -13.14 5.16
N ILE A 101 2.19 -11.88 5.49
CA ILE A 101 3.54 -11.31 5.50
C ILE A 101 3.90 -10.83 6.89
N LYS A 102 5.19 -10.84 7.22
CA LYS A 102 5.68 -10.25 8.47
C LYS A 102 6.96 -9.47 8.22
N PHE A 103 7.00 -8.24 8.73
CA PHE A 103 8.17 -7.39 8.66
C PHE A 103 9.07 -7.59 9.87
N PHE A 104 10.36 -7.41 9.64
CA PHE A 104 11.41 -7.33 10.65
C PHE A 104 12.31 -6.18 10.25
N PHE A 105 12.32 -5.12 11.05
CA PHE A 105 13.16 -3.96 10.80
C PHE A 105 14.37 -3.96 11.74
N GLU A 106 15.50 -3.51 11.23
CA GLU A 106 16.66 -3.12 12.04
C GLU A 106 17.33 -1.90 11.43
N GLN A 107 18.02 -1.13 12.26
CA GLN A 107 18.89 -0.06 11.79
C GLN A 107 20.23 -0.65 11.32
N ASN A 108 20.57 -0.41 10.06
CA ASN A 108 21.87 -0.74 9.48
C ASN A 108 22.90 0.35 9.78
N ASP A 109 24.19 0.01 9.71
CA ASP A 109 25.31 0.93 9.84
C ASP A 109 25.75 1.54 8.48
N ALA A 110 25.25 1.01 7.36
CA ALA A 110 25.44 1.53 6.01
C ALA A 110 24.36 2.54 5.59
N PRO A 111 24.62 3.43 4.61
CA PRO A 111 23.63 4.43 4.17
C PRO A 111 22.44 3.85 3.41
N ALA A 112 22.60 2.68 2.78
CA ALA A 112 21.57 2.10 1.92
C ALA A 112 20.60 1.19 2.70
N THR A 113 19.31 1.28 2.35
CA THR A 113 18.28 0.36 2.83
C THR A 113 18.28 -0.92 1.98
N GLY A 114 18.45 -2.07 2.63
CA GLY A 114 18.39 -3.39 2.01
C GLY A 114 17.13 -4.14 2.44
N ILE A 115 16.48 -4.83 1.50
CA ILE A 115 15.30 -5.64 1.75
C ILE A 115 15.55 -7.07 1.26
N THR A 116 15.29 -8.03 2.13
CA THR A 116 15.40 -9.46 1.82
C THR A 116 14.08 -10.14 2.10
N PHE A 117 13.67 -11.05 1.23
CA PHE A 117 12.48 -11.86 1.43
C PHE A 117 12.86 -13.25 1.94
N HIS A 118 12.01 -13.82 2.78
CA HIS A 118 12.18 -15.15 3.35
C HIS A 118 10.94 -15.99 3.11
N ILE A 119 11.15 -17.18 2.57
CA ILE A 119 10.09 -18.14 2.26
C ILE A 119 10.57 -19.50 2.74
N ARG A 120 9.83 -20.13 3.67
CA ARG A 120 10.11 -21.50 4.16
C ARG A 120 11.53 -21.68 4.71
N GLY A 121 12.01 -20.72 5.48
CA GLY A 121 13.38 -20.71 6.00
C GLY A 121 14.43 -20.28 4.98
N GLY A 122 14.10 -20.29 3.69
CA GLY A 122 14.97 -19.81 2.62
C GLY A 122 15.12 -18.29 2.61
N THR A 123 16.18 -17.83 1.95
CA THR A 123 16.44 -16.40 1.70
C THR A 123 16.33 -16.15 0.20
N GLU A 124 15.57 -15.11 -0.16
CA GLU A 124 15.32 -14.69 -1.53
C GLU A 124 15.89 -13.29 -1.74
N GLY A 125 17.10 -13.25 -2.31
CA GLY A 125 17.75 -12.04 -2.81
C GLY A 125 18.13 -11.00 -1.75
N LEU A 126 18.74 -9.92 -2.23
CA LEU A 126 18.93 -8.66 -1.52
C LEU A 126 18.52 -7.57 -2.50
N PHE A 127 17.46 -6.85 -2.18
CA PHE A 127 16.85 -5.86 -3.04
C PHE A 127 17.00 -4.46 -2.45
N MET A 128 17.04 -3.48 -3.34
CA MET A 128 17.13 -2.07 -2.98
C MET A 128 15.72 -1.44 -3.13
N ILE A 129 15.52 -0.28 -2.51
CA ILE A 129 14.23 0.41 -2.52
C ILE A 129 13.70 0.68 -3.94
N ASP A 130 14.59 0.92 -4.90
CA ASP A 130 14.26 1.23 -6.28
C ASP A 130 13.73 0.01 -7.07
N ASN A 131 14.17 -1.21 -6.74
CA ASN A 131 13.86 -2.41 -7.52
C ASN A 131 13.04 -3.49 -6.78
N VAL A 132 12.88 -3.36 -5.45
CA VAL A 132 12.22 -4.39 -4.62
C VAL A 132 10.80 -4.70 -5.08
N ARG A 133 10.06 -3.68 -5.55
CA ARG A 133 8.65 -3.81 -5.96
C ARG A 133 8.47 -4.69 -7.19
N GLU A 134 9.47 -4.74 -8.07
CA GLU A 134 9.45 -5.56 -9.29
C GLU A 134 9.52 -7.06 -8.97
N GLN A 135 10.01 -7.42 -7.78
CA GLN A 135 10.20 -8.80 -7.34
C GLN A 135 8.94 -9.39 -6.70
N ILE A 136 8.04 -8.54 -6.23
CA ILE A 136 6.84 -8.93 -5.46
C ILE A 136 5.99 -9.99 -6.16
N PRO A 137 5.69 -9.90 -7.47
CA PRO A 137 4.89 -10.94 -8.14
C PRO A 137 5.54 -12.33 -8.07
N ALA A 138 6.86 -12.40 -8.27
CA ALA A 138 7.60 -13.66 -8.25
C ALA A 138 7.69 -14.25 -6.83
N ILE A 139 7.95 -13.39 -5.83
CA ILE A 139 8.01 -13.77 -4.42
C ILE A 139 6.64 -14.26 -3.92
N ALA A 140 5.57 -13.52 -4.23
CA ALA A 140 4.21 -13.91 -3.87
C ALA A 140 3.82 -15.26 -4.50
N LYS A 141 4.12 -15.46 -5.79
CA LYS A 141 3.89 -16.74 -6.48
C LYS A 141 4.67 -17.88 -5.83
N ARG A 142 5.93 -17.65 -5.45
CA ARG A 142 6.76 -18.66 -4.79
C ARG A 142 6.23 -19.04 -3.40
N ALA A 143 5.84 -18.05 -2.60
CA ALA A 143 5.29 -18.29 -1.27
C ALA A 143 3.92 -19.01 -1.31
N ALA A 144 3.11 -18.75 -2.34
CA ALA A 144 1.85 -19.45 -2.55
C ALA A 144 2.01 -20.91 -3.04
N ASN A 145 3.16 -21.29 -3.59
CA ASN A 145 3.37 -22.61 -4.18
C ASN A 145 3.59 -23.68 -3.11
N THR A 146 2.62 -24.54 -2.84
CA THR A 146 2.67 -25.59 -1.79
C THR A 146 3.59 -26.78 -2.08
N ASN A 147 4.29 -26.82 -3.23
CA ASN A 147 5.20 -27.92 -3.53
C ASN A 147 6.35 -27.98 -2.51
N PRO A 148 6.71 -29.18 -2.01
CA PRO A 148 7.85 -29.32 -1.12
C PRO A 148 9.13 -28.87 -1.82
N LEU A 149 9.97 -28.11 -1.12
CA LEU A 149 11.23 -27.58 -1.68
C LEU A 149 12.31 -28.67 -1.84
N PHE A 150 12.13 -29.82 -1.19
CA PHE A 150 12.95 -31.01 -1.32
C PHE A 150 12.06 -32.27 -1.23
N GLN A 151 12.19 -33.17 -2.21
CA GLN A 151 11.78 -34.58 -2.10
C GLN A 151 13.03 -35.42 -1.89
#